data_AF-A0AAW6T7V9-F1
#
_entry.id   AF-A0AAW6T7V9-F1
#
_cell.length_a   1.000
_cell.length_b   1.000
_cell.length_c   1.000
_cell.angle_alpha   90.00
_cell.angle_beta   90.00
_cell.angle_gamma   90.00
#
_symmetry.space_group_name_H-M   'P 1'
#
loop_
_entity.id
_entity.type
_entity.pdbx_description
1 polymer ?
#
loop_
_entity_poly.entity_id
_entity_poly.type
_entity_poly.pdbx_seq_one_letter_code
_entity_poly.pdbx_strand_id
1 'polypeptide(L)'
;MIYVLMIAVIVCISMSLRTLFFPSKLKYKLVSFENFLFLGYTYSVIMIGFGLLFMLLELKGFHVIVEQGALFSGSYIEKLGSAMYLSAITLFSVGYGDIVPVGIGRLLVILEALIGYTIPAAFVVKSFIDFEHNSEWKK
;
A
#
# COMPACT_ATOMS: atom_id res chain seq x y z
N MET A 1 5.63 -15.92 16.92
CA MET A 1 4.27 -15.63 16.41
C MET A 1 4.19 -14.30 15.66
N ILE A 2 4.34 -13.13 16.32
CA ILE A 2 4.21 -11.81 15.65
C ILE A 2 5.18 -11.59 14.47
N TYR A 3 6.44 -12.02 14.57
CA TYR A 3 7.39 -11.91 13.45
C TYR A 3 6.97 -12.70 12.20
N VAL A 4 6.32 -13.85 12.39
CA VAL A 4 5.79 -14.65 11.28
C VAL A 4 4.65 -13.91 10.58
N LEU A 5 3.78 -13.24 11.36
CA LEU A 5 2.70 -12.41 10.80
C LEU A 5 3.26 -11.22 10.01
N MET A 6 4.29 -10.54 10.51
CA MET A 6 4.92 -9.45 9.76
C MET A 6 5.52 -9.93 8.43
N ILE A 7 6.22 -11.07 8.44
CA ILE A 7 6.75 -11.67 7.20
C ILE A 7 5.62 -12.03 6.24
N ALA A 8 4.54 -12.64 6.74
CA ALA A 8 3.39 -13.00 5.91
C ALA A 8 2.76 -11.76 5.24
N VAL A 9 2.60 -10.66 5.99
CA VAL A 9 2.09 -9.39 5.45
C VAL A 9 3.02 -8.82 4.37
N ILE A 10 4.33 -8.81 4.61
CA ILE A 10 5.32 -8.35 3.62
C ILE A 10 5.27 -9.20 2.35
N VAL A 11 5.12 -10.52 2.49
CA VAL A 11 4.99 -11.44 1.35
C VAL A 11 3.69 -11.15 0.58
N CYS A 12 2.57 -10.95 1.27
CA CYS A 12 1.29 -10.58 0.64
C CYS A 12 1.39 -9.28 -0.17
N ILE A 13 1.98 -8.23 0.41
CA ILE A 13 2.24 -6.95 -0.29
C ILE A 13 3.13 -7.19 -1.50
N SER A 14 4.21 -7.95 -1.33
CA SER A 14 5.18 -8.22 -2.41
C SER A 14 4.55 -9.00 -3.57
N MET A 15 3.67 -9.98 -3.28
CA MET A 15 2.94 -10.73 -4.30
C MET A 15 1.93 -9.83 -5.04
N SER A 16 1.23 -8.95 -4.33
CA SER A 16 0.30 -8.00 -4.92
C SER A 16 1.03 -7.02 -5.86
N LEU A 17 2.13 -6.42 -5.40
CA LEU A 17 2.97 -5.53 -6.21
C LEU A 17 3.58 -6.26 -7.41
N ARG A 18 4.07 -7.49 -7.24
CA ARG A 18 4.63 -8.28 -8.34
C ARG A 18 3.62 -8.47 -9.47
N THR A 19 2.34 -8.62 -9.14
CA THR A 19 1.28 -8.79 -10.15
C THR A 19 1.04 -7.49 -10.94
N LEU A 20 1.27 -6.32 -10.34
CA LEU A 20 1.21 -5.03 -11.02
C LEU A 20 2.43 -4.78 -11.91
N PHE A 21 3.64 -5.07 -11.41
CA PHE A 21 4.90 -4.76 -12.12
C PHE A 21 5.32 -5.81 -13.15
N PHE A 22 5.05 -7.09 -12.90
CA PHE A 22 5.41 -8.18 -13.81
C PHE A 22 4.14 -8.63 -14.53
N PRO A 23 4.02 -8.34 -15.84
CA PRO A 23 2.87 -8.78 -16.59
C PRO A 23 2.88 -10.31 -16.63
N SER A 24 2.04 -10.94 -15.80
CA SER A 24 1.54 -12.26 -16.10
C SER A 24 0.86 -12.15 -17.47
N LYS A 25 1.03 -13.18 -18.32
CA LYS A 25 0.58 -13.23 -19.73
C LYS A 25 -0.95 -13.23 -19.90
N LEU A 26 -1.66 -12.41 -19.12
CA LEU A 26 -3.09 -12.31 -19.13
C LEU A 26 -3.49 -11.28 -20.19
N LYS A 27 -3.65 -11.81 -21.42
CA LYS A 27 -4.17 -11.09 -22.58
C LYS A 27 -5.53 -10.45 -22.25
N TYR A 28 -5.59 -9.17 -21.93
CA TYR A 28 -6.87 -8.45 -21.90
C TYR A 28 -6.76 -7.04 -22.50
N LYS A 29 -7.18 -6.99 -23.77
CA LYS A 29 -7.95 -5.94 -24.46
C LYS A 29 -8.18 -4.65 -23.65
N LEU A 30 -7.74 -3.53 -24.24
CA LEU A 30 -8.19 -2.14 -24.04
C LEU A 30 -8.61 -1.78 -22.61
N VAL A 31 -7.78 -0.99 -21.89
CA VAL A 31 -8.13 -0.21 -20.67
C VAL A 31 -9.49 -0.57 -20.07
N SER A 32 -9.61 -1.78 -19.53
CA SER A 32 -10.89 -2.33 -19.09
C SER A 32 -11.14 -1.89 -17.64
N PHE A 33 -12.42 -1.73 -17.29
CA PHE A 33 -12.86 -1.53 -15.90
C PHE A 33 -12.22 -2.55 -14.93
N GLU A 34 -11.89 -3.74 -15.43
CA GLU A 34 -11.15 -4.78 -14.70
C GLU A 34 -9.75 -4.33 -14.23
N ASN A 35 -8.99 -3.61 -15.06
CA ASN A 35 -7.67 -3.08 -14.69
C ASN A 35 -7.79 -2.00 -13.61
N PHE A 36 -8.85 -1.19 -13.64
CA PHE A 36 -9.15 -0.19 -12.62
C PHE A 36 -9.56 -0.84 -11.29
N LEU A 37 -10.40 -1.87 -11.33
CA LEU A 37 -10.73 -2.67 -10.13
C LEU A 37 -9.50 -3.36 -9.55
N PHE A 38 -8.62 -3.91 -10.40
CA PHE A 38 -7.36 -4.50 -9.97
C PHE A 38 -6.44 -3.48 -9.28
N LEU A 39 -6.38 -2.26 -9.81
CA LEU A 39 -5.64 -1.16 -9.19
C LEU A 39 -6.21 -0.84 -7.79
N GLY A 40 -7.53 -0.68 -7.67
CA GLY A 40 -8.20 -0.43 -6.39
C GLY A 40 -7.99 -1.56 -5.37
N TYR A 41 -7.99 -2.81 -5.82
CA TYR A 41 -7.66 -3.96 -4.98
C TYR A 41 -6.21 -3.91 -4.49
N THR A 42 -5.26 -3.59 -5.37
CA THR A 42 -3.84 -3.46 -5.04
C THR A 42 -3.61 -2.38 -3.98
N TYR A 43 -4.23 -1.21 -4.14
CA TYR A 43 -4.19 -0.14 -3.13
C TYR A 43 -4.74 -0.61 -1.78
N SER A 44 -5.87 -1.33 -1.80
CA SER A 44 -6.51 -1.83 -0.57
C SER A 44 -5.62 -2.83 0.18
N VAL A 45 -4.96 -3.76 -0.54
CA VAL A 45 -4.04 -4.74 0.06
C VAL A 45 -2.83 -4.05 0.69
N ILE A 46 -2.25 -3.05 0.02
CA ILE A 46 -1.09 -2.32 0.53
C ILE A 46 -1.48 -1.52 1.77
N MET A 47 -2.61 -0.80 1.72
CA MET A 47 -3.14 -0.04 2.85
C MET A 47 -3.40 -0.93 4.07
N ILE A 48 -4.07 -2.07 3.87
CA ILE A 48 -4.31 -3.04 4.95
C ILE A 48 -2.98 -3.61 5.47
N GLY A 49 -2.05 -3.93 4.57
CA GLY A 49 -0.77 -4.50 4.94
C GLY A 49 0.09 -3.57 5.78
N PHE A 50 0.27 -2.32 5.36
CA PHE A 50 1.04 -1.34 6.13
C PHE A 50 0.33 -0.96 7.44
N GLY A 51 -0.99 -0.77 7.43
CA GLY A 51 -1.77 -0.57 8.65
C GLY A 51 -1.57 -1.69 9.68
N LEU A 52 -1.57 -2.94 9.24
CA LEU A 52 -1.26 -4.09 10.09
C LEU A 52 0.20 -4.11 10.56
N LEU A 53 1.16 -3.73 9.73
CA LEU A 53 2.58 -3.63 10.13
C LEU A 53 2.77 -2.59 11.24
N PHE A 54 2.15 -1.41 11.13
CA PHE A 54 2.19 -0.40 12.18
C PHE A 54 1.58 -0.92 13.49
N MET A 55 0.41 -1.56 13.42
CA MET A 55 -0.24 -2.14 14.60
C MET A 55 0.61 -3.23 15.26
N LEU A 56 1.20 -4.13 14.48
CA LEU A 56 2.05 -5.21 15.00
C LEU A 56 3.33 -4.67 15.66
N LEU A 57 3.88 -3.56 15.16
CA LEU A 57 5.02 -2.88 15.79
C LEU A 57 4.63 -2.22 17.11
N GLU A 58 3.47 -1.57 17.19
CA GLU A 58 2.99 -1.04 18.47
C GLU A 58 2.71 -2.14 19.50
N LEU A 59 2.10 -3.24 19.07
CA LEU A 59 1.88 -4.40 19.94
C LEU A 59 3.19 -5.03 20.45
N LYS A 60 4.30 -4.79 19.75
CA LYS A 60 5.65 -5.19 20.17
C LYS A 60 6.30 -4.22 21.16
N GLY A 61 5.69 -3.05 21.40
CA GLY A 61 6.24 -1.99 22.23
C GLY A 61 7.15 -1.02 21.47
N PHE A 62 7.23 -1.12 20.14
CA PHE A 62 7.87 -0.08 19.34
C PHE A 62 6.87 1.05 19.13
N HIS A 63 7.08 2.16 19.82
CA HIS A 63 6.28 3.36 19.59
C HIS A 63 6.53 3.88 18.17
N VAL A 64 5.55 3.70 17.29
CA VAL A 64 5.61 4.03 15.85
C VAL A 64 4.60 5.09 15.43
N ILE A 65 3.55 5.31 16.23
CA ILE A 65 2.51 6.30 15.93
C ILE A 65 2.36 7.27 17.09
N VAL A 66 2.25 8.56 16.78
CA VAL A 66 1.81 9.60 17.72
C VAL A 66 0.57 10.29 17.15
N GLU A 67 -0.43 10.45 17.99
CA GLU A 67 -1.71 11.08 17.64
C GLU A 67 -1.88 12.33 18.52
N GLN A 68 -2.04 13.50 17.89
CA GLN A 68 -2.27 14.78 18.58
C GLN A 68 -1.27 15.13 19.71
N GLY A 69 -0.01 14.67 19.58
CA GLY A 69 1.05 14.93 20.56
C GLY A 69 0.98 14.07 21.83
N ALA A 70 0.06 13.11 21.91
CA ALA A 70 -0.02 12.12 22.97
C ALA A 70 0.42 10.73 22.49
N LEU A 71 0.90 9.92 23.43
CA LEU A 71 1.19 8.51 23.15
C LEU A 71 -0.10 7.78 22.81
N PHE A 72 -0.03 6.95 21.77
CA PHE A 72 -1.09 6.13 21.20
C PHE A 72 -2.00 5.47 22.26
N SER A 73 -3.11 6.13 22.58
CA SER A 73 -4.04 5.75 23.65
C SER A 73 -5.37 5.30 23.07
N GLY A 74 -5.93 4.21 23.59
CA GLY A 74 -7.21 3.68 23.14
C GLY A 74 -7.28 2.17 23.18
N SER A 75 -8.45 1.64 22.84
CA SER A 75 -8.69 0.21 22.66
C SER A 75 -7.93 -0.35 21.45
N TYR A 76 -7.77 -1.67 21.37
CA TYR A 76 -7.09 -2.32 20.24
C TYR A 76 -7.73 -1.98 18.88
N ILE A 77 -9.05 -1.76 18.83
CA ILE A 77 -9.78 -1.42 17.60
C ILE A 77 -9.51 0.02 17.18
N GLU A 78 -9.48 0.96 18.12
CA GLU A 78 -9.12 2.36 17.84
C GLU A 78 -7.69 2.46 17.32
N LYS A 79 -6.76 1.75 17.96
CA LYS A 79 -5.36 1.66 17.51
C LYS A 79 -5.23 1.10 16.10
N LEU A 80 -5.99 0.05 15.78
CA LEU A 80 -6.03 -0.48 14.42
C LEU A 80 -6.60 0.55 13.43
N GLY A 81 -7.66 1.26 13.80
CA GLY A 81 -8.24 2.34 13.01
C GLY A 81 -7.24 3.46 12.70
N SER A 82 -6.55 3.98 13.72
CA SER A 82 -5.52 5.01 13.56
C SER A 82 -4.32 4.53 12.74
N ALA A 83 -3.90 3.27 12.88
CA ALA A 83 -2.84 2.67 12.06
C ALA A 83 -3.25 2.53 10.59
N MET A 84 -4.48 2.08 10.33
CA MET A 84 -5.07 2.00 8.99
C MET A 84 -5.22 3.39 8.36
N TYR A 85 -5.62 4.38 9.15
CA TYR A 85 -5.73 5.76 8.71
C TYR A 85 -4.36 6.35 8.35
N LEU A 86 -3.33 6.15 9.19
CA LEU A 86 -1.96 6.58 8.89
C LEU A 86 -1.45 5.98 7.57
N SER A 87 -1.70 4.69 7.36
CA SER A 87 -1.36 4.01 6.11
C SER A 87 -2.11 4.63 4.92
N ALA A 88 -3.42 4.86 5.03
CA ALA A 88 -4.21 5.49 3.97
C ALA A 88 -3.69 6.89 3.60
N ILE A 89 -3.51 7.78 4.58
CA ILE A 89 -3.05 9.16 4.31
C ILE A 89 -1.61 9.20 3.79
N THR A 90 -0.79 8.19 4.10
CA THR A 90 0.57 8.05 3.59
C THR A 90 0.57 7.53 2.16
N LEU A 91 -0.15 6.42 1.90
CA LEU A 91 -0.23 5.77 0.60
C LEU A 91 -0.80 6.68 -0.48
N PHE A 92 -1.80 7.49 -0.13
CA PHE A 92 -2.40 8.49 -1.01
C PHE A 92 -1.73 9.87 -0.93
N SER A 93 -0.65 10.00 -0.14
CA SER A 93 0.11 11.25 0.01
C SER A 93 -0.75 12.45 0.45
N VAL A 94 -1.78 12.20 1.26
CA VAL A 94 -2.67 13.24 1.81
C VAL A 94 -2.03 13.90 3.03
N GLY A 95 -1.53 13.10 3.98
CA GLY A 95 -0.73 13.55 5.13
C GLY A 95 -1.31 14.74 5.91
N TYR A 96 -2.52 14.63 6.46
CA TYR A 96 -3.16 15.71 7.22
C TYR A 96 -2.35 16.24 8.43
N GLY A 97 -1.43 15.42 8.96
CA GLY A 97 -0.52 15.80 10.05
C GLY A 97 -1.11 15.67 11.46
N ASP A 98 -2.34 15.16 11.57
CA ASP A 98 -3.03 14.79 12.79
C ASP A 98 -2.44 13.52 13.45
N ILE A 99 -2.03 12.58 12.61
CA ILE A 99 -1.27 11.38 13.00
C ILE A 99 0.09 11.41 12.33
N VAL A 100 1.15 11.25 13.13
CA VAL A 100 2.53 11.32 12.65
C VAL A 100 3.31 10.05 12.99
N PRO A 101 4.11 9.53 12.04
CA PRO A 101 4.98 8.40 12.27
C PRO A 101 6.21 8.80 13.08
N VAL A 102 6.57 7.98 14.07
CA VAL A 102 7.76 8.17 14.92
C VAL A 102 8.62 6.91 14.94
N GLY A 103 9.85 7.03 15.44
CA GLY A 103 10.78 5.91 15.54
C GLY A 103 10.98 5.18 14.22
N ILE A 104 10.85 3.84 14.24
CA ILE A 104 10.98 2.98 13.06
C ILE A 104 9.80 3.16 12.07
N GLY A 105 8.67 3.70 12.52
CA GLY A 105 7.50 4.00 11.69
C GLY A 105 7.83 4.98 10.56
N ARG A 106 8.82 5.87 10.76
CA ARG A 106 9.31 6.80 9.73
C ARG A 106 9.86 6.08 8.50
N LEU A 107 10.61 4.99 8.70
CA LEU A 107 11.15 4.23 7.57
C LEU A 107 10.02 3.54 6.79
N LEU A 108 9.03 3.01 7.50
CA LEU A 108 7.89 2.34 6.88
C LEU A 108 7.04 3.30 6.04
N VAL A 109 6.72 4.50 6.54
CA VAL A 109 5.94 5.46 5.74
C VAL A 109 6.68 5.95 4.50
N ILE A 110 8.02 6.04 4.53
CA ILE A 110 8.82 6.41 3.35
C ILE A 110 8.69 5.32 2.28
N LEU A 111 8.80 4.05 2.67
CA LEU A 111 8.62 2.92 1.75
C LEU A 111 7.19 2.86 1.22
N GLU A 112 6.20 3.07 2.08
CA GLU A 112 4.79 3.09 1.70
C GLU A 112 4.48 4.22 0.70
N ALA A 113 4.97 5.43 0.97
CA ALA A 113 4.80 6.57 0.06
C ALA A 113 5.49 6.33 -1.29
N LEU A 114 6.71 5.77 -1.29
CA LEU A 114 7.40 5.42 -2.53
C LEU A 114 6.59 4.43 -3.38
N ILE A 115 6.02 3.41 -2.73
CA ILE A 115 5.12 2.45 -3.38
C ILE A 115 3.88 3.17 -3.92
N GLY A 116 3.23 4.00 -3.10
CA GLY A 116 2.05 4.78 -3.47
C GLY A 116 2.25 5.65 -4.70
N TYR A 117 3.40 6.31 -4.83
CA TYR A 117 3.77 7.10 -6.02
C TYR A 117 4.10 6.25 -7.24
N THR A 118 4.66 5.06 -7.06
CA THR A 118 5.10 4.21 -8.17
C THR A 118 3.91 3.52 -8.86
N ILE A 119 2.85 3.22 -8.12
CA ILE A 119 1.68 2.48 -8.63
C ILE A 119 0.97 3.19 -9.81
N PRO A 120 0.60 4.49 -9.74
CA PRO A 120 -0.04 5.18 -10.85
C PRO A 120 0.88 5.27 -12.07
N ALA A 121 2.17 5.53 -11.86
CA ALA A 121 3.16 5.58 -12.93
C ALA A 121 3.27 4.23 -13.65
N ALA A 122 3.35 3.12 -12.89
CA ALA A 122 3.36 1.77 -13.44
C ALA A 122 2.07 1.45 -14.21
N PHE A 123 0.91 1.85 -13.68
CA PHE A 123 -0.38 1.66 -14.34
C PHE A 123 -0.47 2.42 -15.67
N VAL A 124 0.03 3.66 -15.72
CA VAL A 124 0.08 4.47 -16.94
C VAL A 124 0.99 3.83 -17.98
N VAL A 125 2.23 3.46 -17.60
CA VAL A 125 3.18 2.79 -18.50
C VAL A 125 2.58 1.50 -19.06
N LYS A 126 1.95 0.67 -18.22
CA LYS A 126 1.25 -0.54 -18.66
C LYS A 126 0.16 -0.23 -19.69
N SER A 127 -0.66 0.79 -19.42
CA SER A 127 -1.76 1.19 -20.31
C SER A 127 -1.25 1.67 -21.67
N PHE A 128 -0.12 2.37 -21.72
CA PHE A 128 0.51 2.80 -22.97
C PHE A 128 1.10 1.63 -23.77
N ILE A 129 1.82 0.71 -23.11
CA ILE A 129 2.39 -0.48 -23.78
C ILE A 129 1.28 -1.36 -24.36
N ASP A 130 0.19 -1.56 -23.62
CA ASP A 130 -0.98 -2.33 -24.10
C ASP A 130 -1.64 -1.67 -25.32
N PHE A 131 -1.64 -0.33 -25.39
CA PHE A 131 -2.15 0.42 -26.54
C PHE A 131 -1.28 0.24 -27.79
N GLU A 132 0.05 0.36 -27.65
CA GLU A 132 0.99 0.23 -28.76
C GLU A 132 0.95 -1.18 -29.38
N HIS A 133 0.97 -2.22 -28.54
CA HIS A 133 0.86 -3.61 -28.99
C HIS A 133 -0.41 -3.85 -29.82
N ASN A 134 -1.56 -3.28 -29.41
CA ASN A 134 -2.82 -3.45 -30.12
C ASN A 134 -2.90 -2.65 -31.43
N SER A 135 -2.08 -1.61 -31.58
CA SER A 135 -2.03 -0.77 -32.79
C SER A 135 -1.20 -1.40 -33.92
N GLU A 136 -0.16 -2.16 -33.59
CA GLU A 136 0.65 -2.88 -34.58
C GLU A 136 -0.10 -4.05 -35.24
N TRP A 137 -0.99 -4.73 -34.52
CA TRP A 137 -1.83 -5.80 -35.08
C TRP A 137 -2.94 -5.32 -36.03
N LYS A 138 -3.22 -4.01 -36.06
CA LYS A 138 -4.24 -3.41 -36.93
C LYS A 138 -3.67 -2.82 -38.23
N LYS A 139 -2.34 -2.78 -38.40
CA LYS A 139 -1.67 -2.42 -39.65
C LYS A 139 -1.39 -3.67 -40.48
#